data_AF-A0AAV6JK69-F1
#
_entry.id   AF-A0AAV6JK69-F1
#
_cell.length_a   1.000
_cell.length_b   1.000
_cell.length_c   1.000
_cell.angle_alpha   90.00
_cell.angle_beta   90.00
_cell.angle_gamma   90.00
#
_symmetry.space_group_name_H-M   'P 1'
#
loop_
_entity.id
_entity.type
_entity.pdbx_description
1 polymer ?
#
loop_
_entity_poly.entity_id
_entity_poly.type
_entity_poly.pdbx_seq_one_letter_code
_entity_poly.pdbx_strand_id
1 'polypeptide(L)'
;MATINLPTGMPALKSDATRLPDRFSSSAKFSTELFAASRSRNRCMRNGILSVRSMKVAEQSQGAPDLSSHNGPLVASDKPNSPFEPQLGDTAGQGPEVRSGDVPQPILLKEGQEFNFTIKRGVSTDNTVSVNYDGFVNDVAVGDTLLVDGGMMSFSVKSKTNDTVKCEVIDGGELKSRRHLNVRGKSATLPSITDKDWEDIKFGVDNEVDFYAVSFVKDAQVVHELKDYLRRSNADIHVVVKIESADSIPNLHSIISASDGAMVARGDLGAELPIEEVPLLQEDIIRRCHSMQKPVIVATNMLESMIDHPTPTRAEVSDIAIAVREGADAVMLSGETAHGKYPLKAVKVMHTVALRTETSLPIGTNPPGQSTAYKSHMSGIFAFHATTMANTLATPIIVFTRTGSMAILLSHYRPSSTIFAFTNVERIKQRLALYRGVMPIYMQFSDDVEETFSRALKLLRSKSLLKEEEYVTLVQSGAQSIWRRESTHHIQVRKVPS
;
A
#
# COMPACT_ATOMS: atom_id res chain seq x y z
N MET A 1 -4.61 1.40 4.97
CA MET A 1 -3.19 1.17 5.32
C MET A 1 -2.62 2.51 5.76
N ALA A 2 -1.69 2.52 6.71
CA ALA A 2 -1.11 3.73 7.33
C ALA A 2 0.31 3.43 7.83
N THR A 3 1.26 4.36 7.67
CA THR A 3 2.67 4.18 8.04
C THR A 3 3.10 5.24 9.06
N ILE A 4 2.94 4.97 10.37
CA ILE A 4 3.16 5.97 11.43
C ILE A 4 4.65 6.38 11.54
N ASN A 5 4.93 7.65 11.22
CA ASN A 5 6.19 8.32 11.54
C ASN A 5 5.92 9.42 12.60
N LEU A 6 6.45 9.23 13.81
CA LEU A 6 6.45 10.27 14.86
C LEU A 6 7.71 11.15 14.76
N PRO A 7 7.60 12.49 14.90
CA PRO A 7 8.75 13.38 14.93
C PRO A 7 9.50 13.31 16.26
N THR A 8 10.82 13.48 16.20
CA THR A 8 11.72 13.47 17.36
C THR A 8 11.67 14.78 18.14
N GLY A 9 11.28 14.71 19.41
CA GLY A 9 11.74 15.61 20.48
C GLY A 9 11.06 16.98 20.60
N MET A 10 10.32 17.16 21.71
CA MET A 10 10.25 18.44 22.44
C MET A 10 10.21 18.17 23.96
N PRO A 11 10.71 19.11 24.79
CA PRO A 11 11.08 18.83 26.18
C PRO A 11 9.89 18.76 27.12
N ALA A 12 10.07 18.05 28.24
CA ALA A 12 9.07 17.86 29.28
C ALA A 12 8.64 19.19 29.92
N LEU A 13 7.39 19.59 29.70
CA LEU A 13 6.72 20.62 30.49
C LEU A 13 6.11 19.98 31.74
N LYS A 14 6.43 20.59 32.90
CA LYS A 14 5.98 20.12 34.21
C LYS A 14 4.47 20.27 34.36
N SER A 15 3.92 19.38 35.19
CA SER A 15 2.56 19.49 35.70
C SER A 15 2.33 20.82 36.42
N ASP A 16 1.24 21.50 36.09
CA ASP A 16 0.58 22.40 37.04
C ASP A 16 -0.93 22.17 36.99
N ALA A 17 -1.54 22.02 38.16
CA ALA A 17 -2.94 21.71 38.31
C ALA A 17 -3.70 22.93 38.87
N THR A 18 -4.66 23.48 38.12
CA THR A 18 -5.74 24.28 38.71
C THR A 18 -6.95 24.49 37.78
N ARG A 19 -8.14 24.15 38.32
CA ARG A 19 -9.45 24.84 38.19
C ARG A 19 -10.19 24.90 36.82
N LEU A 20 -11.35 24.23 36.84
CA LEU A 20 -12.66 24.51 36.20
C LEU A 20 -13.06 26.02 36.17
N PRO A 21 -14.05 26.49 35.35
CA PRO A 21 -15.35 25.80 35.15
C PRO A 21 -16.10 25.92 33.80
N ASP A 22 -17.26 25.25 33.80
CA ASP A 22 -18.37 25.18 32.82
C ASP A 22 -18.68 26.39 31.93
N ARG A 23 -19.13 26.11 30.69
CA ARG A 23 -20.51 26.38 30.17
C ARG A 23 -20.56 26.33 28.63
N PHE A 24 -21.42 25.47 28.06
CA PHE A 24 -22.73 25.87 27.47
C PHE A 24 -23.43 24.69 26.76
N SER A 25 -24.75 24.80 26.63
CA SER A 25 -25.68 23.75 26.18
C SER A 25 -26.48 24.15 24.93
N SER A 26 -27.23 23.19 24.35
CA SER A 26 -28.19 23.38 23.23
C SER A 26 -27.50 23.67 21.86
N SER A 27 -28.11 23.62 20.67
CA SER A 27 -29.34 22.99 20.12
C SER A 27 -29.32 23.17 18.59
N ALA A 28 -30.02 22.43 17.71
CA ALA A 28 -30.60 21.08 17.75
C ALA A 28 -30.94 20.63 16.29
N LYS A 29 -31.64 19.49 16.13
CA LYS A 29 -32.39 19.00 14.94
C LYS A 29 -32.24 19.80 13.62
N PHE A 30 -31.67 19.17 12.59
CA PHE A 30 -32.11 19.38 11.20
C PHE A 30 -32.44 18.03 10.56
N SER A 31 -33.57 17.97 9.86
CA SER A 31 -34.26 16.71 9.53
C SER A 31 -34.68 16.64 8.07
N THR A 32 -34.34 15.51 7.45
CA THR A 32 -35.09 14.83 6.36
C THR A 32 -35.13 15.48 4.97
N GLU A 33 -35.32 14.61 3.97
CA GLU A 33 -35.64 14.83 2.56
C GLU A 33 -34.53 15.32 1.61
N LEU A 34 -33.96 14.36 0.85
CA LEU A 34 -34.04 14.40 -0.61
C LEU A 34 -33.81 13.01 -1.25
N PHE A 35 -34.63 12.69 -2.26
CA PHE A 35 -34.56 11.58 -3.22
C PHE A 35 -34.67 10.11 -2.75
N ALA A 36 -35.90 9.61 -2.82
CA ALA A 36 -36.17 8.25 -3.29
C ALA A 36 -36.38 8.27 -4.83
N ALA A 37 -35.59 7.52 -5.61
CA ALA A 37 -35.95 6.95 -6.93
C ALA A 37 -34.77 6.28 -7.67
N SER A 38 -34.35 5.08 -7.26
CA SER A 38 -34.20 3.93 -8.19
C SER A 38 -34.08 2.64 -7.36
N ARG A 39 -34.66 1.54 -7.84
CA ARG A 39 -34.72 0.27 -7.11
C ARG A 39 -33.47 -0.57 -7.37
N SER A 40 -32.97 -1.23 -6.33
CA SER A 40 -31.84 -2.17 -6.35
C SER A 40 -30.50 -1.61 -6.85
N ARG A 41 -29.71 -1.00 -5.94
CA ARG A 41 -28.22 -0.89 -6.03
C ARG A 41 -27.53 -0.31 -4.78
N ASN A 42 -28.25 0.41 -3.91
CA ASN A 42 -27.67 0.98 -2.68
C ASN A 42 -28.05 0.19 -1.41
N ARG A 43 -27.17 -0.71 -0.96
CA ARG A 43 -26.91 -1.04 0.46
C ARG A 43 -25.82 -2.12 0.62
N CYS A 44 -24.58 -1.68 0.81
CA CYS A 44 -23.61 -2.39 1.63
C CYS A 44 -22.92 -1.33 2.51
N MET A 45 -23.24 -1.31 3.81
CA MET A 45 -22.71 -0.34 4.76
C MET A 45 -22.26 -1.03 6.03
N ARG A 46 -20.96 -1.34 6.12
CA ARG A 46 -20.16 -1.17 7.34
C ARG A 46 -18.66 -1.32 7.04
N ASN A 47 -17.89 -0.48 7.73
CA ASN A 47 -16.48 -0.19 7.54
C ASN A 47 -15.59 -1.45 7.40
N GLY A 48 -14.99 -1.61 6.22
CA GLY A 48 -13.69 -2.27 6.06
C GLY A 48 -12.58 -1.22 6.12
N ILE A 49 -12.25 -0.73 7.32
CA ILE A 49 -11.05 0.12 7.49
C ILE A 49 -9.88 -0.83 7.72
N LEU A 50 -9.00 -0.89 6.73
CA LEU A 50 -7.70 -1.53 6.84
C LEU A 50 -6.73 -0.53 7.51
N SER A 51 -6.48 -0.65 8.80
CA SER A 51 -5.28 -0.06 9.41
C SER A 51 -4.11 -1.06 9.30
N VAL A 52 -2.90 -0.57 9.50
CA VAL A 52 -1.63 -1.28 9.33
C VAL A 52 -0.71 -0.80 10.45
N ARG A 53 0.01 -1.72 11.09
CA ARG A 53 1.14 -1.39 11.95
C ARG A 53 2.43 -1.43 11.14
N SER A 54 3.00 -0.26 10.86
CA SER A 54 4.44 -0.17 10.68
C SER A 54 5.10 -0.37 12.05
N MET A 55 6.04 -1.31 12.15
CA MET A 55 6.85 -1.49 13.37
C MET A 55 8.14 -0.70 13.23
N LYS A 56 8.39 0.20 14.18
CA LYS A 56 9.62 0.99 14.24
C LYS A 56 10.47 0.48 15.39
N VAL A 57 11.58 -0.19 15.09
CA VAL A 57 12.54 -0.65 16.11
C VAL A 57 13.27 0.56 16.68
N ALA A 58 13.17 0.77 17.98
CA ALA A 58 13.93 1.79 18.68
C ALA A 58 15.28 1.20 19.12
N GLU A 59 16.36 1.85 18.67
CA GLU A 59 17.73 1.49 19.02
C GLU A 59 17.97 1.76 20.53
N GLN A 60 18.22 0.71 21.31
CA GLN A 60 18.74 0.87 22.68
C GLN A 60 20.27 0.98 22.61
N SER A 61 20.80 2.20 22.77
CA SER A 61 22.23 2.38 22.94
C SER A 61 22.70 1.76 24.26
N GLN A 62 23.75 0.95 24.21
CA GLN A 62 24.31 0.31 25.40
C GLN A 62 25.05 1.33 26.25
N GLY A 63 24.69 1.45 27.53
CA GLY A 63 25.31 2.38 28.46
C GLY A 63 25.04 2.07 29.93
N ALA A 64 25.99 1.40 30.57
CA ALA A 64 26.11 1.13 32.01
C ALA A 64 25.15 0.06 32.62
N PRO A 65 25.53 -0.55 33.77
CA PRO A 65 25.12 -1.92 34.08
C PRO A 65 24.01 -2.07 35.13
N ASP A 66 23.40 -3.25 35.09
CA ASP A 66 22.77 -4.03 36.16
C ASP A 66 21.71 -3.34 37.05
N LEU A 67 20.44 -3.72 36.82
CA LEU A 67 19.45 -3.84 37.89
C LEU A 67 18.40 -4.89 37.50
N SER A 68 18.18 -5.84 38.40
CA SER A 68 17.43 -7.07 38.20
C SER A 68 15.92 -6.86 37.97
N SER A 69 15.37 -7.70 37.08
CA SER A 69 14.01 -8.25 37.11
C SER A 69 12.83 -7.31 37.42
N HIS A 70 11.98 -7.08 36.42
CA HIS A 70 10.57 -7.51 36.44
C HIS A 70 9.87 -7.13 35.11
N ASN A 71 9.57 -8.13 34.27
CA ASN A 71 8.34 -8.19 33.47
C ASN A 71 8.24 -9.61 32.86
N GLY A 72 7.12 -10.28 33.11
CA GLY A 72 6.83 -11.62 32.60
C GLY A 72 6.26 -11.61 31.16
N PRO A 73 5.93 -12.80 30.61
CA PRO A 73 5.38 -12.90 29.26
C PRO A 73 4.03 -12.20 29.13
N LEU A 74 3.79 -11.57 27.98
CA LEU A 74 2.53 -10.91 27.65
C LEU A 74 1.39 -11.94 27.55
N VAL A 75 0.51 -11.95 28.55
CA VAL A 75 -0.69 -12.79 28.55
C VAL A 75 -1.73 -12.21 27.59
N ALA A 76 -2.25 -13.03 26.69
CA ALA A 76 -3.37 -12.67 25.82
C ALA A 76 -4.65 -12.47 26.66
N SER A 77 -5.29 -11.30 26.53
CA SER A 77 -6.60 -11.02 27.12
C SER A 77 -7.69 -11.17 26.07
N ASP A 78 -8.51 -12.22 26.18
CA ASP A 78 -9.66 -12.45 25.30
C ASP A 78 -10.66 -11.29 25.32
N LYS A 79 -10.94 -10.73 24.13
CA LYS A 79 -12.15 -9.95 23.85
C LYS A 79 -12.65 -10.25 22.43
N PRO A 80 -13.85 -10.81 22.25
CA PRO A 80 -14.45 -10.91 20.93
C PRO A 80 -14.91 -9.52 20.45
N ASN A 81 -14.78 -9.27 19.14
CA ASN A 81 -15.16 -8.03 18.41
C ASN A 81 -14.19 -6.83 18.48
N SER A 82 -12.92 -7.03 18.10
CA SER A 82 -12.15 -6.00 17.38
C SER A 82 -12.18 -6.28 15.85
N PRO A 83 -12.18 -5.25 14.98
CA PRO A 83 -11.79 -5.44 13.59
C PRO A 83 -10.29 -5.76 13.55
N PHE A 84 -9.94 -6.96 13.10
CA PHE A 84 -8.53 -7.36 12.93
C PHE A 84 -7.97 -6.87 11.61
N GLU A 85 -6.71 -6.44 11.64
CA GLU A 85 -6.03 -5.67 10.62
C GLU A 85 -4.83 -6.46 10.08
N PRO A 86 -4.61 -6.52 8.74
CA PRO A 86 -3.43 -7.18 8.18
C PRO A 86 -2.15 -6.42 8.51
N GLN A 87 -1.07 -7.15 8.73
CA GLN A 87 0.21 -6.59 9.15
C GLN A 87 1.16 -6.54 7.96
N LEU A 88 1.26 -5.36 7.33
CA LEU A 88 2.33 -5.04 6.40
C LEU A 88 3.60 -4.79 7.23
N GLY A 89 4.56 -5.71 7.14
CA GLY A 89 5.93 -5.46 7.56
C GLY A 89 6.54 -4.51 6.54
N ASP A 90 6.41 -3.21 6.78
CA ASP A 90 7.24 -2.25 6.08
C ASP A 90 8.69 -2.49 6.55
N THR A 91 9.58 -2.86 5.63
CA THR A 91 11.03 -2.75 5.86
C THR A 91 11.35 -1.27 5.87
N ALA A 92 11.00 -0.63 6.99
CA ALA A 92 11.13 0.80 7.24
C ALA A 92 12.56 1.20 7.66
N GLY A 93 13.56 0.45 7.19
CA GLY A 93 14.75 1.11 6.70
C GLY A 93 14.34 2.11 5.62
N GLN A 94 15.06 3.22 5.51
CA GLN A 94 14.73 4.24 4.50
C GLN A 94 15.08 3.78 3.08
N GLY A 95 15.48 2.51 2.91
CA GLY A 95 16.24 2.06 1.76
C GLY A 95 17.57 2.79 1.62
N PRO A 96 18.26 2.59 0.49
CA PRO A 96 19.47 3.31 0.15
C PRO A 96 19.19 4.76 -0.32
N GLU A 97 19.14 5.73 0.59
CA GLU A 97 18.94 7.15 0.24
C GLU A 97 20.24 7.98 0.22
N VAL A 98 20.36 8.83 -0.79
CA VAL A 98 21.39 9.89 -0.83
C VAL A 98 20.83 11.15 -0.16
N ARG A 99 21.56 11.70 0.82
CA ARG A 99 21.13 12.86 1.62
C ARG A 99 22.25 13.88 1.77
N SER A 100 21.88 15.15 1.86
CA SER A 100 22.79 16.24 2.21
C SER A 100 23.36 16.06 3.63
N GLY A 101 24.50 16.68 3.89
CA GLY A 101 25.11 16.72 5.22
C GLY A 101 24.32 17.56 6.23
N ASP A 102 24.89 17.70 7.42
CA ASP A 102 24.39 18.62 8.43
C ASP A 102 24.80 20.06 8.10
N VAL A 103 23.84 20.98 8.11
CA VAL A 103 24.08 22.44 8.00
C VAL A 103 23.87 23.10 9.37
N PRO A 104 24.80 23.95 9.86
CA PRO A 104 24.66 24.60 11.16
C PRO A 104 23.45 25.52 11.28
N GLN A 105 23.09 26.16 10.16
CA GLN A 105 21.87 26.96 9.97
C GLN A 105 21.34 26.69 8.56
N PRO A 106 20.02 26.91 8.31
CA PRO A 106 19.47 26.76 6.97
C PRO A 106 20.14 27.72 5.97
N ILE A 107 20.53 27.20 4.81
CA ILE A 107 21.20 27.97 3.76
C ILE A 107 20.15 28.43 2.75
N LEU A 108 20.00 29.75 2.57
CA LEU A 108 19.09 30.31 1.57
C LEU A 108 19.78 30.33 0.20
N LEU A 109 19.29 29.52 -0.72
CA LEU A 109 19.81 29.39 -2.08
C LEU A 109 19.02 30.26 -3.07
N LYS A 110 19.73 31.00 -3.92
CA LYS A 110 19.16 31.87 -4.95
C LYS A 110 19.43 31.32 -6.35
N GLU A 111 18.50 31.55 -7.28
CA GLU A 111 18.70 31.30 -8.72
C GLU A 111 20.04 31.85 -9.25
N GLY A 112 20.68 31.08 -10.12
CA GLY A 112 21.91 31.45 -10.82
C GLY A 112 23.19 31.46 -9.96
N GLN A 113 23.11 31.18 -8.65
CA GLN A 113 24.30 31.09 -7.81
C GLN A 113 25.01 29.73 -7.97
N GLU A 114 26.32 29.69 -7.77
CA GLU A 114 27.06 28.42 -7.66
C GLU A 114 26.85 27.77 -6.28
N PHE A 115 26.60 26.47 -6.26
CA PHE A 115 26.54 25.65 -5.05
C PHE A 115 27.14 24.26 -5.29
N ASN A 116 27.83 23.72 -4.28
CA ASN A 116 28.63 22.51 -4.41
C ASN A 116 28.16 21.40 -3.47
N PHE A 117 28.21 20.16 -3.96
CA PHE A 117 27.95 18.95 -3.18
C PHE A 117 29.23 18.10 -3.14
N THR A 118 29.74 17.77 -1.96
CA THR A 118 31.02 17.04 -1.80
C THR A 118 30.87 15.75 -0.99
N ILE A 119 31.65 14.73 -1.31
CA ILE A 119 31.74 13.50 -0.50
C ILE A 119 32.66 13.64 0.72
N LYS A 120 33.33 14.79 0.87
CA LYS A 120 34.12 15.12 2.07
C LYS A 120 33.20 15.31 3.27
N ARG A 121 33.15 14.29 4.14
CA ARG A 121 32.32 14.26 5.35
C ARG A 121 32.57 15.47 6.25
N GLY A 122 31.48 16.04 6.78
CA GLY A 122 31.53 17.17 7.72
C GLY A 122 31.75 18.55 7.09
N VAL A 123 31.93 18.64 5.75
CA VAL A 123 31.96 19.94 5.07
C VAL A 123 30.57 20.56 5.07
N SER A 124 30.50 21.82 5.53
CA SER A 124 29.33 22.69 5.46
C SER A 124 29.79 24.14 5.46
N THR A 125 29.58 24.84 4.35
CA THR A 125 29.85 26.27 4.13
C THR A 125 28.70 26.89 3.35
N ASP A 126 28.64 28.22 3.27
CA ASP A 126 27.59 28.98 2.56
C ASP A 126 27.37 28.54 1.10
N ASN A 127 28.36 27.90 0.47
CA ASN A 127 28.34 27.45 -0.93
C ASN A 127 28.65 25.97 -1.14
N THR A 128 28.83 25.17 -0.07
CA THR A 128 29.23 23.76 -0.16
C THR A 128 28.64 22.93 0.96
N VAL A 129 27.94 21.84 0.65
CA VAL A 129 27.48 20.86 1.65
C VAL A 129 28.05 19.47 1.34
N SER A 130 28.32 18.70 2.39
CA SER A 130 28.67 17.29 2.26
C SER A 130 27.47 16.43 1.82
N VAL A 131 27.74 15.20 1.35
CA VAL A 131 26.75 14.19 0.97
C VAL A 131 27.05 12.89 1.73
N ASN A 132 26.01 12.14 2.10
CA ASN A 132 26.14 10.92 2.92
C ASN A 132 26.67 9.68 2.18
N TYR A 133 26.93 9.76 0.88
CA TYR A 133 27.23 8.64 -0.01
C TYR A 133 28.44 8.93 -0.89
N ASP A 134 29.50 8.12 -0.75
CA ASP A 134 30.81 8.40 -1.36
C ASP A 134 30.82 8.14 -2.89
N GLY A 135 29.89 7.33 -3.40
CA GLY A 135 29.73 7.09 -4.84
C GLY A 135 29.03 8.22 -5.61
N PHE A 136 28.50 9.24 -4.91
CA PHE A 136 27.68 10.31 -5.51
C PHE A 136 28.36 11.01 -6.71
N VAL A 137 29.67 11.26 -6.62
CA VAL A 137 30.44 11.91 -7.70
C VAL A 137 30.54 11.02 -8.96
N ASN A 138 30.42 9.70 -8.83
CA ASN A 138 30.47 8.77 -9.96
C ASN A 138 29.13 8.70 -10.69
N ASP A 139 28.02 8.67 -9.94
CA ASP A 139 26.65 8.55 -10.46
C ASP A 139 26.17 9.82 -11.19
N VAL A 140 26.80 10.96 -10.90
CA VAL A 140 26.49 12.27 -11.49
C VAL A 140 27.38 12.59 -12.71
N ALA A 141 26.79 13.13 -13.78
CA ALA A 141 27.46 13.64 -14.98
C ALA A 141 27.23 15.15 -15.18
N VAL A 142 28.08 15.78 -16.01
CA VAL A 142 27.90 17.19 -16.40
C VAL A 142 26.65 17.31 -17.29
N GLY A 143 25.80 18.29 -16.99
CA GLY A 143 24.49 18.46 -17.63
C GLY A 143 23.32 17.78 -16.90
N ASP A 144 23.59 16.93 -15.90
CA ASP A 144 22.53 16.35 -15.06
C ASP A 144 21.78 17.44 -14.26
N THR A 145 20.54 17.12 -13.90
CA THR A 145 19.76 17.90 -12.93
C THR A 145 19.79 17.19 -11.57
N LEU A 146 20.31 17.84 -10.55
CA LEU A 146 20.14 17.41 -9.16
C LEU A 146 18.87 18.02 -8.58
N LEU A 147 18.19 17.25 -7.73
CA LEU A 147 16.95 17.63 -7.08
C LEU A 147 17.11 17.44 -5.57
N VAL A 148 16.59 18.39 -4.79
CA VAL A 148 16.47 18.26 -3.34
C VAL A 148 14.99 18.07 -2.98
N ASP A 149 14.71 17.06 -2.15
CA ASP A 149 13.37 16.70 -1.66
C ASP A 149 12.28 16.64 -2.76
N GLY A 150 12.56 15.90 -3.83
CA GLY A 150 11.61 15.75 -4.94
C GLY A 150 11.44 17.00 -5.81
N GLY A 151 12.41 17.91 -5.79
CA GLY A 151 12.42 19.12 -6.63
C GLY A 151 11.92 20.38 -5.94
N MET A 152 11.90 20.42 -4.60
CA MET A 152 11.72 21.68 -3.84
C MET A 152 12.85 22.69 -4.12
N MET A 153 14.03 22.19 -4.47
CA MET A 153 15.13 22.94 -5.08
C MET A 153 15.74 22.09 -6.20
N SER A 154 16.29 22.73 -7.23
CA SER A 154 16.92 22.05 -8.36
C SER A 154 18.22 22.73 -8.80
N PHE A 155 19.16 21.95 -9.33
CA PHE A 155 20.50 22.41 -9.68
C PHE A 155 20.97 21.79 -11.00
N SER A 156 21.65 22.56 -11.83
CA SER A 156 22.29 22.11 -13.06
C SER A 156 23.77 21.83 -12.81
N VAL A 157 24.21 20.59 -13.05
CA VAL A 157 25.61 20.18 -12.85
C VAL A 157 26.51 20.77 -13.93
N LYS A 158 27.46 21.62 -13.54
CA LYS A 158 28.37 22.32 -14.47
C LYS A 158 29.72 21.64 -14.63
N SER A 159 30.26 21.09 -13.54
CA SER A 159 31.53 20.37 -13.54
C SER A 159 31.65 19.47 -12.31
N LYS A 160 32.57 18.51 -12.32
CA LYS A 160 32.91 17.72 -11.15
C LYS A 160 34.42 17.51 -11.02
N THR A 161 34.90 17.44 -9.79
CA THR A 161 36.23 16.94 -9.41
C THR A 161 36.12 15.47 -9.01
N ASN A 162 37.17 14.90 -8.41
CA ASN A 162 37.12 13.55 -7.83
C ASN A 162 36.26 13.47 -6.55
N ASP A 163 35.90 14.60 -5.94
CA ASP A 163 35.29 14.67 -4.61
C ASP A 163 34.13 15.67 -4.49
N THR A 164 33.85 16.46 -5.53
CA THR A 164 32.93 17.61 -5.46
C THR A 164 32.22 17.78 -6.80
N VAL A 165 30.89 17.86 -6.75
CA VAL A 165 30.03 18.24 -7.88
C VAL A 165 29.71 19.73 -7.76
N LYS A 166 30.06 20.51 -8.79
CA LYS A 166 29.76 21.93 -8.87
C LYS A 166 28.49 22.16 -9.68
N CYS A 167 27.56 22.91 -9.11
CA CYS A 167 26.25 23.13 -9.72
C CYS A 167 25.89 24.62 -9.74
N GLU A 168 25.01 25.00 -10.66
CA GLU A 168 24.27 26.26 -10.62
C GLU A 168 22.87 25.98 -10.08
N VAL A 169 22.38 26.80 -9.14
CA VAL A 169 21.01 26.71 -8.64
C VAL A 169 20.04 27.15 -9.73
N ILE A 170 19.10 26.27 -10.07
CA ILE A 170 18.04 26.53 -11.04
C ILE A 170 16.74 26.88 -10.31
N ASP A 171 16.34 26.10 -9.30
CA ASP A 171 15.24 26.47 -8.39
C ASP A 171 15.81 26.69 -6.99
N GLY A 172 15.73 27.93 -6.50
CA GLY A 172 16.20 28.34 -5.18
C GLY A 172 15.28 27.93 -4.03
N GLY A 173 15.76 28.00 -2.79
CA GLY A 173 15.01 27.58 -1.61
C GLY A 173 15.84 27.56 -0.32
N GLU A 174 15.27 27.00 0.75
CA GLU A 174 15.91 26.91 2.07
C GLU A 174 16.47 25.49 2.29
N LEU A 175 17.78 25.31 2.10
CA LEU A 175 18.45 24.03 2.32
C LEU A 175 18.69 23.80 3.82
N LYS A 176 18.11 22.72 4.34
CA LYS A 176 18.27 22.24 5.73
C LYS A 176 19.19 21.00 5.77
N SER A 177 19.40 20.44 6.94
CA SER A 177 20.22 19.23 7.14
C SER A 177 19.53 17.99 6.59
N ARG A 178 20.31 17.02 6.09
CA ARG A 178 19.85 15.64 5.77
C ARG A 178 18.68 15.56 4.80
N ARG A 179 18.61 16.50 3.87
CA ARG A 179 17.57 16.59 2.83
C ARG A 179 17.85 15.58 1.72
N HIS A 180 16.80 15.02 1.12
CA HIS A 180 16.94 13.95 0.14
C HIS A 180 17.53 14.51 -1.16
N LEU A 181 18.44 13.78 -1.80
CA LEU A 181 19.12 14.17 -3.03
C LEU A 181 18.86 13.11 -4.11
N ASN A 182 18.30 13.54 -5.24
CA ASN A 182 18.08 12.67 -6.40
C ASN A 182 18.78 13.25 -7.64
N VAL A 183 19.17 12.37 -8.57
CA VAL A 183 19.65 12.75 -9.90
C VAL A 183 18.52 12.46 -10.87
N ARG A 184 18.00 13.46 -11.59
CA ARG A 184 16.85 13.23 -12.48
C ARG A 184 17.21 12.22 -13.57
N GLY A 185 16.40 11.16 -13.67
CA GLY A 185 16.57 10.07 -14.63
C GLY A 185 17.64 9.03 -14.27
N LYS A 186 18.22 9.06 -13.05
CA LYS A 186 19.22 8.08 -12.60
C LYS A 186 19.07 7.77 -11.11
N SER A 187 19.12 6.49 -10.76
CA SER A 187 19.12 6.07 -9.36
C SER A 187 20.55 5.89 -8.85
N ALA A 188 20.81 6.19 -7.58
CA ALA A 188 22.15 6.06 -6.98
C ALA A 188 22.63 4.60 -6.95
N THR A 189 23.92 4.31 -7.16
CA THR A 189 24.52 2.95 -7.23
C THR A 189 24.69 2.29 -5.85
N LEU A 190 23.60 2.27 -5.09
CA LEU A 190 23.47 1.62 -3.79
C LEU A 190 22.64 0.31 -3.89
N PRO A 191 22.84 -0.65 -2.97
CA PRO A 191 22.08 -1.90 -2.93
C PRO A 191 20.64 -1.68 -2.45
N SER A 192 19.66 -2.28 -3.13
CA SER A 192 18.23 -2.11 -2.80
C SER A 192 17.80 -2.70 -1.45
N ILE A 193 18.59 -3.61 -0.88
CA ILE A 193 18.40 -4.14 0.49
C ILE A 193 19.70 -3.91 1.25
N THR A 194 19.66 -3.09 2.29
CA THR A 194 20.79 -2.78 3.18
C THR A 194 20.95 -3.83 4.28
N ASP A 195 22.07 -3.80 5.01
CA ASP A 195 22.26 -4.67 6.19
C ASP A 195 21.16 -4.47 7.24
N LYS A 196 20.69 -3.23 7.42
CA LYS A 196 19.56 -2.89 8.28
C LYS A 196 18.25 -3.50 7.75
N ASP A 197 18.00 -3.43 6.45
CA ASP A 197 16.79 -4.03 5.87
C ASP A 197 16.80 -5.55 6.10
N TRP A 198 17.96 -6.22 6.06
CA TRP A 198 18.08 -7.63 6.41
C TRP A 198 17.80 -7.95 7.90
N GLU A 199 18.01 -7.00 8.81
CA GLU A 199 17.58 -7.11 10.22
C GLU A 199 16.06 -6.96 10.35
N ASP A 200 15.49 -5.94 9.69
CA ASP A 200 14.04 -5.71 9.68
C ASP A 200 13.28 -6.86 8.98
N ILE A 201 13.89 -7.49 7.95
CA ILE A 201 13.39 -8.73 7.32
C ILE A 201 13.38 -9.89 8.33
N LYS A 202 14.48 -10.15 9.06
CA LYS A 202 14.51 -11.22 10.08
C LYS A 202 13.41 -11.01 11.13
N PHE A 203 13.31 -9.79 11.64
CA PHE A 203 12.30 -9.41 12.61
C PHE A 203 10.86 -9.62 12.07
N GLY A 204 10.59 -9.26 10.81
CA GLY A 204 9.29 -9.50 10.18
C GLY A 204 8.95 -10.99 10.00
N VAL A 205 9.95 -11.84 9.77
CA VAL A 205 9.78 -13.30 9.71
C VAL A 205 9.38 -13.84 11.08
N ASP A 206 10.08 -13.44 12.14
CA ASP A 206 9.80 -13.84 13.53
C ASP A 206 8.41 -13.38 14.01
N ASN A 207 7.86 -12.31 13.43
CA ASN A 207 6.53 -11.77 13.72
C ASN A 207 5.45 -12.22 12.72
N GLU A 208 5.75 -13.16 11.83
CA GLU A 208 4.84 -13.73 10.83
C GLU A 208 4.07 -12.70 9.96
N VAL A 209 4.69 -11.58 9.58
CA VAL A 209 4.01 -10.53 8.79
C VAL A 209 3.41 -11.07 7.48
N ASP A 210 2.37 -10.41 6.95
CA ASP A 210 1.65 -10.88 5.76
C ASP A 210 2.39 -10.54 4.46
N PHE A 211 3.05 -9.38 4.45
CA PHE A 211 3.67 -8.75 3.29
C PHE A 211 4.95 -7.99 3.68
N TYR A 212 5.92 -7.92 2.76
CA TYR A 212 6.96 -6.89 2.72
C TYR A 212 6.70 -5.91 1.58
N ALA A 213 6.99 -4.62 1.81
CA ALA A 213 7.11 -3.61 0.75
C ALA A 213 8.59 -3.28 0.54
N VAL A 214 9.17 -3.67 -0.60
CA VAL A 214 10.60 -3.49 -0.88
C VAL A 214 10.82 -2.19 -1.65
N SER A 215 11.62 -1.29 -1.07
CA SER A 215 12.00 0.01 -1.62
C SER A 215 13.13 -0.09 -2.65
N PHE A 216 13.25 0.94 -3.50
CA PHE A 216 14.33 1.17 -4.47
C PHE A 216 14.71 -0.07 -5.31
N VAL A 217 13.74 -0.87 -5.71
CA VAL A 217 13.95 -2.07 -6.54
C VAL A 217 14.32 -1.67 -7.96
N LYS A 218 15.49 -2.09 -8.43
CA LYS A 218 16.03 -1.76 -9.77
C LYS A 218 15.89 -2.89 -10.77
N ASP A 219 15.87 -4.13 -10.28
CA ASP A 219 15.84 -5.35 -11.08
C ASP A 219 15.10 -6.48 -10.35
N ALA A 220 14.92 -7.60 -11.05
CA ALA A 220 14.27 -8.79 -10.51
C ALA A 220 15.16 -9.61 -9.55
N GLN A 221 16.49 -9.43 -9.57
CA GLN A 221 17.44 -10.23 -8.81
C GLN A 221 17.26 -9.99 -7.31
N VAL A 222 17.12 -8.74 -6.89
CA VAL A 222 16.79 -8.34 -5.50
C VAL A 222 15.53 -9.06 -4.99
N VAL A 223 14.49 -9.13 -5.84
CA VAL A 223 13.21 -9.78 -5.50
C VAL A 223 13.38 -11.30 -5.37
N HIS A 224 14.19 -11.90 -6.24
CA HIS A 224 14.53 -13.32 -6.17
C HIS A 224 15.33 -13.65 -4.91
N GLU A 225 16.30 -12.82 -4.52
CA GLU A 225 17.12 -13.01 -3.31
C GLU A 225 16.27 -12.99 -2.03
N LEU A 226 15.37 -12.01 -1.89
CA LEU A 226 14.44 -11.97 -0.76
C LEU A 226 13.51 -13.20 -0.77
N LYS A 227 12.94 -13.58 -1.92
CA LYS A 227 12.09 -14.77 -2.03
C LYS A 227 12.84 -16.08 -1.79
N ASP A 228 14.13 -16.14 -2.07
CA ASP A 228 15.00 -17.27 -1.77
C ASP A 228 15.25 -17.37 -0.25
N TYR A 229 15.54 -16.25 0.41
CA TYR A 229 15.67 -16.16 1.86
C TYR A 229 14.39 -16.61 2.56
N LEU A 230 13.23 -16.04 2.20
CA LEU A 230 11.93 -16.37 2.81
C LEU A 230 11.61 -17.87 2.67
N ARG A 231 11.87 -18.48 1.49
CA ARG A 231 11.73 -19.92 1.28
C ARG A 231 12.65 -20.75 2.20
N ARG A 232 13.91 -20.36 2.37
CA ARG A 232 14.86 -21.06 3.26
C ARG A 232 14.46 -20.96 4.73
N SER A 233 13.87 -19.83 5.13
CA SER A 233 13.31 -19.60 6.47
C SER A 233 11.91 -20.20 6.68
N ASN A 234 11.37 -20.93 5.70
CA ASN A 234 10.00 -21.46 5.71
C ASN A 234 8.92 -20.37 5.98
N ALA A 235 9.20 -19.13 5.57
CA ALA A 235 8.36 -17.97 5.78
C ALA A 235 7.45 -17.74 4.56
N ASP A 236 6.16 -17.96 4.74
CA ASP A 236 5.13 -17.66 3.74
C ASP A 236 4.72 -16.18 3.87
N ILE A 237 5.48 -15.30 3.22
CA ILE A 237 5.30 -13.84 3.24
C ILE A 237 5.38 -13.32 1.80
N HIS A 238 4.42 -12.47 1.40
CA HIS A 238 4.36 -11.94 0.04
C HIS A 238 5.27 -10.71 -0.14
N VAL A 239 5.94 -10.60 -1.28
CA VAL A 239 6.83 -9.47 -1.61
C VAL A 239 6.13 -8.50 -2.58
N VAL A 240 5.78 -7.32 -2.10
CA VAL A 240 5.29 -6.20 -2.91
C VAL A 240 6.48 -5.29 -3.24
N VAL A 241 6.71 -5.01 -4.51
CA VAL A 241 7.82 -4.13 -4.95
C VAL A 241 7.32 -2.70 -5.10
N LYS A 242 8.03 -1.73 -4.53
CA LYS A 242 7.76 -0.30 -4.74
C LYS A 242 8.44 0.14 -6.03
N ILE A 243 7.66 0.67 -6.96
CA ILE A 243 8.10 1.23 -8.23
C ILE A 243 8.28 2.74 -8.03
N GLU A 244 9.53 3.14 -7.81
CA GLU A 244 9.93 4.49 -7.40
C GLU A 244 11.22 5.00 -8.04
N SER A 245 12.01 4.11 -8.65
CA SER A 245 13.32 4.45 -9.20
C SER A 245 13.27 4.56 -10.73
N ALA A 246 14.08 5.44 -11.31
CA ALA A 246 14.23 5.53 -12.76
C ALA A 246 14.69 4.18 -13.37
N ASP A 247 15.60 3.48 -12.69
CA ASP A 247 16.10 2.16 -13.07
C ASP A 247 15.02 1.06 -13.11
N SER A 248 13.93 1.20 -12.35
CA SER A 248 12.83 0.22 -12.34
C SER A 248 12.04 0.22 -13.65
N ILE A 249 11.96 1.36 -14.35
CA ILE A 249 11.11 1.56 -15.53
C ILE A 249 11.48 0.65 -16.73
N PRO A 250 12.75 0.55 -17.19
CA PRO A 250 13.11 -0.42 -18.22
C PRO A 250 12.94 -1.87 -17.76
N ASN A 251 12.92 -2.13 -16.45
CA ASN A 251 12.86 -3.47 -15.84
C ASN A 251 11.47 -3.88 -15.33
N LEU A 252 10.41 -3.07 -15.53
CA LEU A 252 9.08 -3.31 -14.95
C LEU A 252 8.55 -4.73 -15.17
N HIS A 253 8.72 -5.29 -16.37
CA HIS A 253 8.21 -6.61 -16.67
C HIS A 253 8.88 -7.72 -15.85
N SER A 254 10.21 -7.67 -15.66
CA SER A 254 10.94 -8.68 -14.89
C SER A 254 10.70 -8.49 -13.38
N ILE A 255 10.76 -7.25 -12.90
CA ILE A 255 10.47 -6.88 -11.50
C ILE A 255 9.07 -7.34 -11.08
N ILE A 256 8.03 -6.95 -11.82
CA ILE A 256 6.65 -7.34 -11.51
C ILE A 256 6.48 -8.86 -11.70
N SER A 257 7.15 -9.50 -12.66
CA SER A 257 7.11 -10.97 -12.81
C SER A 257 7.71 -11.72 -11.62
N ALA A 258 8.75 -11.17 -10.98
CA ALA A 258 9.39 -11.76 -9.81
C ALA A 258 8.60 -11.55 -8.50
N SER A 259 7.86 -10.45 -8.35
CA SER A 259 7.15 -10.08 -7.11
C SER A 259 5.85 -10.86 -6.87
N ASP A 260 5.13 -10.56 -5.77
CA ASP A 260 3.75 -11.02 -5.51
C ASP A 260 2.71 -9.91 -5.66
N GLY A 261 3.16 -8.69 -5.96
CA GLY A 261 2.37 -7.47 -6.13
C GLY A 261 3.29 -6.28 -6.41
N ALA A 262 2.72 -5.12 -6.72
CA ALA A 262 3.49 -3.88 -6.86
C ALA A 262 2.82 -2.68 -6.18
N MET A 263 3.61 -1.66 -5.87
CA MET A 263 3.14 -0.37 -5.36
C MET A 263 3.68 0.73 -6.27
N VAL A 264 2.81 1.57 -6.82
CA VAL A 264 3.19 2.80 -7.52
C VAL A 264 3.44 3.87 -6.45
N ALA A 265 4.71 4.15 -6.17
CA ALA A 265 5.13 5.12 -5.16
C ALA A 265 5.43 6.47 -5.84
N ARG A 266 4.36 7.24 -6.03
CA ARG A 266 4.31 8.37 -6.98
C ARG A 266 5.13 9.59 -6.56
N GLY A 267 5.26 9.85 -5.27
CA GLY A 267 6.09 10.92 -4.73
C GLY A 267 7.57 10.68 -5.05
N ASP A 268 8.06 9.47 -4.76
CA ASP A 268 9.43 9.06 -5.05
C ASP A 268 9.67 8.93 -6.57
N LEU A 269 8.72 8.35 -7.31
CA LEU A 269 8.81 8.25 -8.77
C LEU A 269 8.83 9.62 -9.46
N GLY A 270 8.05 10.59 -8.96
CA GLY A 270 8.07 11.98 -9.42
C GLY A 270 9.27 12.79 -8.93
N ALA A 271 10.05 12.27 -7.97
CA ALA A 271 11.35 12.81 -7.61
C ALA A 271 12.45 12.34 -8.58
N GLU A 272 12.39 11.11 -9.09
CA GLU A 272 13.38 10.60 -10.04
C GLU A 272 13.06 10.92 -11.51
N LEU A 273 11.79 11.04 -11.89
CA LEU A 273 11.35 11.21 -13.28
C LEU A 273 10.61 12.55 -13.51
N PRO A 274 10.41 12.99 -14.77
CA PRO A 274 9.51 14.10 -15.08
C PRO A 274 8.10 13.82 -14.55
N ILE A 275 7.51 14.80 -13.85
CA ILE A 275 6.23 14.63 -13.14
C ILE A 275 5.06 14.34 -14.10
N GLU A 276 5.17 14.77 -15.34
CA GLU A 276 4.23 14.53 -16.44
C GLU A 276 4.22 13.08 -16.93
N GLU A 277 5.29 12.30 -16.71
CA GLU A 277 5.37 10.88 -17.07
C GLU A 277 4.72 9.98 -16.01
N VAL A 278 4.69 10.41 -14.74
CA VAL A 278 4.20 9.59 -13.61
C VAL A 278 2.77 9.07 -13.80
N PRO A 279 1.78 9.84 -14.31
CA PRO A 279 0.44 9.32 -14.61
C PRO A 279 0.43 8.23 -15.70
N LEU A 280 1.28 8.37 -16.73
CA LEU A 280 1.38 7.39 -17.82
C LEU A 280 2.01 6.07 -17.32
N LEU A 281 3.02 6.19 -16.47
CA LEU A 281 3.67 5.06 -15.81
C LEU A 281 2.74 4.37 -14.80
N GLN A 282 1.94 5.12 -14.04
CA GLN A 282 0.91 4.56 -13.15
C GLN A 282 -0.05 3.65 -13.93
N GLU A 283 -0.59 4.13 -15.06
CA GLU A 283 -1.48 3.34 -15.91
C GLU A 283 -0.78 2.08 -16.44
N ASP A 284 0.48 2.20 -16.91
CA ASP A 284 1.26 1.07 -17.43
C ASP A 284 1.57 0.00 -16.36
N ILE A 285 1.97 0.42 -15.16
CA ILE A 285 2.25 -0.49 -14.03
C ILE A 285 0.96 -1.22 -13.62
N ILE A 286 -0.17 -0.51 -13.49
CA ILE A 286 -1.47 -1.12 -13.18
C ILE A 286 -1.84 -2.14 -14.25
N ARG A 287 -1.71 -1.79 -15.54
CA ARG A 287 -2.03 -2.67 -16.68
C ARG A 287 -1.17 -3.93 -16.71
N ARG A 288 0.12 -3.83 -16.37
CA ARG A 288 1.06 -4.97 -16.25
C ARG A 288 0.74 -5.86 -15.05
N CYS A 289 0.45 -5.27 -13.89
CA CYS A 289 0.04 -6.04 -12.71
C CYS A 289 -1.24 -6.82 -12.99
N HIS A 290 -2.23 -6.19 -13.62
CA HIS A 290 -3.44 -6.87 -14.08
C HIS A 290 -3.14 -7.99 -15.08
N SER A 291 -2.31 -7.80 -16.10
CA SER A 291 -2.03 -8.87 -17.07
C SER A 291 -1.29 -10.08 -16.46
N MET A 292 -0.57 -9.85 -15.36
CA MET A 292 0.12 -10.89 -14.57
C MET A 292 -0.71 -11.44 -13.39
N GLN A 293 -1.95 -11.00 -13.21
CA GLN A 293 -2.84 -11.36 -12.09
C GLN A 293 -2.30 -10.99 -10.70
N LYS A 294 -1.51 -9.91 -10.60
CA LYS A 294 -0.89 -9.43 -9.37
C LYS A 294 -1.61 -8.18 -8.84
N PRO A 295 -1.80 -8.04 -7.52
CA PRO A 295 -2.40 -6.86 -6.94
C PRO A 295 -1.49 -5.66 -7.08
N VAL A 296 -2.08 -4.48 -7.32
CA VAL A 296 -1.37 -3.21 -7.42
C VAL A 296 -1.93 -2.18 -6.45
N ILE A 297 -1.02 -1.50 -5.73
CA ILE A 297 -1.32 -0.42 -4.79
C ILE A 297 -0.93 0.91 -5.43
N VAL A 298 -1.80 1.90 -5.40
CA VAL A 298 -1.44 3.30 -5.71
C VAL A 298 -1.21 4.05 -4.40
N ALA A 299 -0.02 4.62 -4.23
CA ALA A 299 0.45 5.18 -2.97
C ALA A 299 1.04 6.59 -3.13
N THR A 300 1.21 7.27 -1.98
CA THR A 300 1.70 8.66 -1.81
C THR A 300 0.82 9.73 -2.48
N ASN A 301 0.85 10.95 -1.94
CA ASN A 301 0.19 12.15 -2.50
C ASN A 301 -1.31 12.00 -2.82
N MET A 302 -2.04 11.11 -2.13
CA MET A 302 -3.45 10.82 -2.42
C MET A 302 -4.40 11.82 -1.76
N LEU A 303 -4.17 12.18 -0.50
CA LEU A 303 -4.92 13.19 0.26
C LEU A 303 -3.96 14.08 1.06
N GLU A 304 -2.75 14.35 0.56
CA GLU A 304 -1.64 15.01 1.27
C GLU A 304 -2.07 16.28 2.04
N SER A 305 -2.90 17.12 1.44
CA SER A 305 -3.44 18.32 2.10
C SER A 305 -4.22 18.03 3.39
N MET A 306 -4.75 16.82 3.54
CA MET A 306 -5.46 16.36 4.74
C MET A 306 -4.55 16.01 5.93
N ILE A 307 -3.22 16.08 5.77
CA ILE A 307 -2.28 16.14 6.89
C ILE A 307 -2.59 17.37 7.75
N ASP A 308 -2.77 18.53 7.11
CA ASP A 308 -2.95 19.82 7.78
C ASP A 308 -4.38 20.37 7.74
N HIS A 309 -5.19 19.94 6.77
CA HIS A 309 -6.52 20.50 6.52
C HIS A 309 -7.66 19.49 6.66
N PRO A 310 -8.86 19.90 7.12
CA PRO A 310 -9.96 18.98 7.33
C PRO A 310 -10.63 18.52 6.03
N THR A 311 -10.25 19.01 4.86
CA THR A 311 -10.90 18.74 3.57
C THR A 311 -9.86 18.70 2.45
N PRO A 312 -9.98 17.76 1.51
CA PRO A 312 -9.06 17.68 0.39
C PRO A 312 -9.34 18.76 -0.66
N THR A 313 -8.38 18.95 -1.54
CA THR A 313 -8.52 19.65 -2.81
C THR A 313 -9.39 18.86 -3.80
N ARG A 314 -9.84 19.54 -4.87
CA ARG A 314 -10.53 18.87 -5.98
C ARG A 314 -9.60 17.97 -6.81
N ALA A 315 -8.30 18.29 -6.84
CA ALA A 315 -7.30 17.53 -7.57
C ALA A 315 -7.10 16.14 -6.94
N GLU A 316 -6.85 16.08 -5.64
CA GLU A 316 -6.74 14.82 -4.87
C GLU A 316 -7.99 13.92 -5.00
N VAL A 317 -9.19 14.52 -4.95
CA VAL A 317 -10.44 13.76 -5.17
C VAL A 317 -10.54 13.20 -6.60
N SER A 318 -10.05 13.94 -7.60
CA SER A 318 -9.99 13.47 -8.99
C SER A 318 -8.96 12.37 -9.18
N ASP A 319 -7.81 12.49 -8.51
CA ASP A 319 -6.68 11.57 -8.56
C ASP A 319 -7.04 10.18 -8.00
N ILE A 320 -7.65 10.13 -6.81
CA ILE A 320 -8.21 8.87 -6.27
C ILE A 320 -9.21 8.23 -7.24
N ALA A 321 -10.08 9.05 -7.84
CA ALA A 321 -11.06 8.57 -8.81
C ALA A 321 -10.41 8.08 -10.12
N ILE A 322 -9.22 8.57 -10.48
CA ILE A 322 -8.45 8.08 -11.63
C ILE A 322 -7.83 6.71 -11.30
N ALA A 323 -7.09 6.59 -10.19
CA ALA A 323 -6.50 5.31 -9.76
C ALA A 323 -7.53 4.17 -9.64
N VAL A 324 -8.73 4.46 -9.13
CA VAL A 324 -9.84 3.49 -9.02
C VAL A 324 -10.47 3.15 -10.38
N ARG A 325 -10.42 4.05 -11.37
CA ARG A 325 -10.89 3.81 -12.75
C ARG A 325 -9.90 2.99 -13.58
N GLU A 326 -8.61 3.28 -13.47
CA GLU A 326 -7.51 2.47 -14.04
C GLU A 326 -7.51 1.06 -13.44
N GLY A 327 -7.97 0.96 -12.20
CA GLY A 327 -8.51 -0.27 -11.62
C GLY A 327 -7.63 -0.88 -10.54
N ALA A 328 -6.80 -0.06 -9.89
CA ALA A 328 -5.93 -0.45 -8.79
C ALA A 328 -6.64 -1.31 -7.75
N ASP A 329 -5.93 -2.28 -7.17
CA ASP A 329 -6.50 -3.18 -6.16
C ASP A 329 -6.67 -2.47 -4.81
N ALA A 330 -5.73 -1.61 -4.47
CA ALA A 330 -5.79 -0.78 -3.27
C ALA A 330 -5.25 0.64 -3.51
N VAL A 331 -5.69 1.55 -2.64
CA VAL A 331 -5.26 2.94 -2.55
C VAL A 331 -4.74 3.20 -1.14
N MET A 332 -3.56 3.81 -1.02
CA MET A 332 -2.84 3.96 0.23
C MET A 332 -2.81 5.41 0.72
N LEU A 333 -2.99 5.57 2.03
CA LEU A 333 -2.71 6.81 2.76
C LEU A 333 -1.38 6.64 3.50
N SER A 334 -0.61 7.71 3.54
CA SER A 334 0.73 7.81 4.14
C SER A 334 0.67 8.79 5.30
N GLY A 335 1.25 9.99 5.16
CA GLY A 335 1.28 11.05 6.17
C GLY A 335 -0.10 11.39 6.76
N GLU A 336 -1.15 11.35 5.92
CA GLU A 336 -2.53 11.72 6.28
C GLU A 336 -3.09 10.91 7.45
N THR A 337 -2.63 9.67 7.59
CA THR A 337 -3.04 8.73 8.64
C THR A 337 -1.96 8.45 9.68
N ALA A 338 -0.70 8.65 9.29
CA ALA A 338 0.49 8.47 10.11
C ALA A 338 0.64 9.51 11.22
N HIS A 339 0.56 10.78 10.83
CA HIS A 339 0.83 11.95 11.68
C HIS A 339 -0.08 13.16 11.33
N GLY A 340 -0.99 12.99 10.38
CA GLY A 340 -1.96 14.00 9.99
C GLY A 340 -2.97 14.32 11.10
N LYS A 341 -3.52 15.53 11.06
CA LYS A 341 -4.51 16.04 12.02
C LYS A 341 -5.90 15.41 11.85
N TYR A 342 -6.18 14.78 10.70
CA TYR A 342 -7.52 14.31 10.34
C TYR A 342 -7.58 12.84 9.84
N PRO A 343 -6.92 11.87 10.49
CA PRO A 343 -6.67 10.52 9.96
C PRO A 343 -7.96 9.76 9.62
N LEU A 344 -8.94 9.74 10.53
CA LEU A 344 -10.23 9.10 10.31
C LEU A 344 -11.05 9.78 9.20
N LYS A 345 -10.83 11.07 8.96
CA LYS A 345 -11.53 11.83 7.93
C LYS A 345 -10.91 11.58 6.55
N ALA A 346 -9.58 11.49 6.45
CA ALA A 346 -8.87 11.07 5.25
C ALA A 346 -9.33 9.68 4.79
N VAL A 347 -9.37 8.69 5.70
CA VAL A 347 -9.90 7.34 5.43
C VAL A 347 -11.36 7.39 4.94
N LYS A 348 -12.21 8.19 5.58
CA LYS A 348 -13.63 8.33 5.18
C LYS A 348 -13.78 8.99 3.79
N VAL A 349 -12.95 9.99 3.47
CA VAL A 349 -12.91 10.64 2.15
C VAL A 349 -12.48 9.63 1.09
N MET A 350 -11.33 8.96 1.29
CA MET A 350 -10.81 7.93 0.40
C MET A 350 -11.86 6.86 0.08
N HIS A 351 -12.50 6.30 1.12
CA HIS A 351 -13.57 5.32 0.97
C HIS A 351 -14.78 5.86 0.18
N THR A 352 -15.19 7.11 0.46
CA THR A 352 -16.36 7.72 -0.20
C THR A 352 -16.08 7.97 -1.70
N VAL A 353 -14.88 8.45 -2.04
CA VAL A 353 -14.47 8.72 -3.42
C VAL A 353 -14.32 7.40 -4.20
N ALA A 354 -13.67 6.40 -3.63
CA ALA A 354 -13.54 5.07 -4.24
C ALA A 354 -14.93 4.46 -4.52
N LEU A 355 -15.78 4.33 -3.48
CA LEU A 355 -17.13 3.78 -3.62
C LEU A 355 -17.96 4.55 -4.65
N ARG A 356 -17.90 5.89 -4.65
CA ARG A 356 -18.67 6.69 -5.62
C ARG A 356 -18.18 6.47 -7.04
N THR A 357 -16.87 6.38 -7.23
CA THR A 357 -16.24 6.07 -8.52
C THR A 357 -16.66 4.70 -9.02
N GLU A 358 -16.59 3.67 -8.18
CA GLU A 358 -17.01 2.31 -8.54
C GLU A 358 -18.49 2.22 -8.92
N THR A 359 -19.38 2.90 -8.19
CA THR A 359 -20.81 2.96 -8.57
C THR A 359 -21.11 3.69 -9.89
N SER A 360 -20.14 4.44 -10.43
CA SER A 360 -20.25 5.15 -11.70
C SER A 360 -19.65 4.40 -12.90
N LEU A 361 -18.85 3.36 -12.64
CA LEU A 361 -18.28 2.54 -13.70
C LEU A 361 -19.39 1.75 -14.42
N PRO A 362 -19.34 1.62 -15.75
CA PRO A 362 -20.21 0.68 -16.45
C PRO A 362 -19.89 -0.74 -15.99
N ILE A 363 -20.92 -1.58 -15.89
CA ILE A 363 -20.74 -3.03 -15.68
C ILE A 363 -19.99 -3.57 -16.89
N GLY A 364 -18.70 -3.87 -16.71
CA GLY A 364 -17.85 -4.34 -17.78
C GLY A 364 -18.34 -5.67 -18.33
N THR A 365 -18.80 -5.67 -19.58
CA THR A 365 -19.05 -6.91 -20.34
C THR A 365 -17.77 -7.51 -20.92
N ASN A 366 -16.69 -6.73 -20.95
CA ASN A 366 -15.44 -7.07 -21.62
C ASN A 366 -14.34 -7.30 -20.57
N PRO A 367 -13.75 -8.51 -20.49
CA PRO A 367 -12.58 -8.75 -19.65
C PRO A 367 -11.36 -7.97 -20.17
N PRO A 368 -10.36 -7.68 -19.32
CA PRO A 368 -9.09 -7.11 -19.77
C PRO A 368 -8.39 -8.07 -20.73
N GLY A 369 -8.34 -7.69 -22.02
CA GLY A 369 -7.53 -8.31 -23.07
C GLY A 369 -7.71 -9.81 -23.30
N GLN A 370 -8.25 -10.21 -24.45
CA GLN A 370 -8.07 -11.59 -24.97
C GLN A 370 -6.60 -11.81 -25.38
N SER A 371 -5.71 -11.93 -24.39
CA SER A 371 -4.32 -12.32 -24.57
C SER A 371 -4.24 -13.83 -24.77
N THR A 372 -3.80 -14.22 -25.97
CA THR A 372 -3.68 -15.60 -26.44
C THR A 372 -2.59 -16.37 -25.69
N ALA A 373 -2.92 -16.94 -24.53
CA ALA A 373 -2.11 -17.93 -23.84
C ALA A 373 -2.99 -19.04 -23.26
N TYR A 374 -3.36 -20.02 -24.09
CA TYR A 374 -4.14 -21.22 -23.71
C TYR A 374 -3.34 -22.23 -22.84
N LYS A 375 -2.66 -21.73 -21.80
CA LYS A 375 -1.83 -22.52 -20.86
C LYS A 375 -1.93 -22.03 -19.41
N SER A 376 -3.14 -21.77 -18.92
CA SER A 376 -3.41 -21.84 -17.48
C SER A 376 -4.79 -22.43 -17.16
N HIS A 377 -4.87 -23.06 -15.99
CA HIS A 377 -5.87 -24.03 -15.55
C HIS A 377 -7.36 -23.70 -15.77
N MET A 378 -8.16 -24.76 -15.85
CA MET A 378 -9.63 -24.81 -15.74
C MET A 378 -10.21 -23.84 -14.68
N SER A 379 -9.49 -23.60 -13.56
CA SER A 379 -9.82 -22.59 -12.57
C SER A 379 -10.07 -21.17 -13.12
N GLY A 380 -9.29 -20.71 -14.11
CA GLY A 380 -9.48 -19.41 -14.74
C GLY A 380 -10.78 -19.32 -15.56
N ILE A 381 -11.07 -20.38 -16.34
CA ILE A 381 -12.33 -20.51 -17.10
C ILE A 381 -13.54 -20.46 -16.16
N PHE A 382 -13.46 -21.16 -15.03
CA PHE A 382 -14.51 -21.15 -14.01
C PHE A 382 -14.67 -19.79 -13.33
N ALA A 383 -13.58 -19.10 -13.00
CA ALA A 383 -13.64 -17.75 -12.44
C ALA A 383 -14.22 -16.73 -13.43
N PHE A 384 -13.84 -16.81 -14.71
CA PHE A 384 -14.40 -15.98 -15.78
C PHE A 384 -15.92 -16.16 -15.89
N HIS A 385 -16.40 -17.39 -16.12
CA HIS A 385 -17.82 -17.65 -16.30
C HIS A 385 -18.64 -17.39 -15.02
N ALA A 386 -18.07 -17.62 -13.84
CA ALA A 386 -18.71 -17.25 -12.58
C ALA A 386 -18.89 -15.73 -12.47
N THR A 387 -17.87 -14.94 -12.80
CA THR A 387 -17.95 -13.47 -12.84
C THR A 387 -18.94 -12.99 -13.89
N THR A 388 -18.96 -13.57 -15.11
CA THR A 388 -19.97 -13.25 -16.12
C THR A 388 -21.38 -13.50 -15.60
N MET A 389 -21.64 -14.71 -15.07
CA MET A 389 -22.95 -15.11 -14.57
C MET A 389 -23.39 -14.24 -13.37
N ALA A 390 -22.48 -13.97 -12.43
CA ALA A 390 -22.73 -13.10 -11.29
C ALA A 390 -23.08 -11.67 -11.71
N ASN A 391 -22.37 -11.12 -12.70
CA ASN A 391 -22.66 -9.80 -13.28
C ASN A 391 -24.02 -9.77 -13.99
N THR A 392 -24.35 -10.79 -14.80
CA THR A 392 -25.63 -10.90 -15.51
C THR A 392 -26.82 -11.04 -14.55
N LEU A 393 -26.68 -11.83 -13.48
CA LEU A 393 -27.73 -12.05 -12.49
C LEU A 393 -27.75 -10.99 -11.36
N ALA A 394 -26.76 -10.09 -11.34
CA ALA A 394 -26.51 -9.12 -10.26
C ALA A 394 -26.44 -9.77 -8.86
N THR A 395 -25.75 -10.91 -8.77
CA THR A 395 -25.59 -11.69 -7.53
C THR A 395 -24.18 -11.54 -6.95
N PRO A 396 -24.01 -11.44 -5.61
CA PRO A 396 -22.71 -11.55 -4.98
C PRO A 396 -22.16 -12.97 -5.13
N ILE A 397 -20.83 -13.08 -5.09
CA ILE A 397 -20.10 -14.33 -5.28
C ILE A 397 -19.70 -14.88 -3.90
N ILE A 398 -19.90 -16.17 -3.67
CA ILE A 398 -19.41 -16.90 -2.51
C ILE A 398 -18.35 -17.90 -2.98
N VAL A 399 -17.20 -17.89 -2.32
CA VAL A 399 -16.10 -18.84 -2.58
C VAL A 399 -15.52 -19.31 -1.25
N PHE A 400 -15.26 -20.61 -1.14
CA PHE A 400 -14.56 -21.21 0.00
C PHE A 400 -13.13 -21.56 -0.42
N THR A 401 -12.13 -21.15 0.36
CA THR A 401 -10.72 -21.29 -0.02
C THR A 401 -9.78 -21.49 1.17
N ARG A 402 -8.74 -22.32 0.95
CA ARG A 402 -7.62 -22.53 1.89
C ARG A 402 -6.33 -21.83 1.47
N THR A 403 -6.25 -21.32 0.24
CA THR A 403 -5.04 -20.73 -0.36
C THR A 403 -5.26 -19.34 -0.96
N GLY A 404 -6.51 -18.84 -0.96
CA GLY A 404 -6.89 -17.60 -1.63
C GLY A 404 -7.04 -17.69 -3.16
N SER A 405 -6.45 -18.68 -3.82
CA SER A 405 -6.26 -18.73 -5.29
C SER A 405 -7.52 -18.45 -6.12
N MET A 406 -8.67 -19.04 -5.78
CA MET A 406 -9.93 -18.80 -6.49
C MET A 406 -10.52 -17.41 -6.22
N ALA A 407 -10.37 -16.87 -5.01
CA ALA A 407 -10.81 -15.50 -4.70
C ALA A 407 -9.95 -14.45 -5.43
N ILE A 408 -8.66 -14.70 -5.58
CA ILE A 408 -7.72 -13.89 -6.37
C ILE A 408 -8.11 -13.92 -7.86
N LEU A 409 -8.36 -15.10 -8.43
CA LEU A 409 -8.83 -15.22 -9.83
C LEU A 409 -10.17 -14.52 -10.05
N LEU A 410 -11.12 -14.63 -9.12
CA LEU A 410 -12.39 -13.91 -9.21
C LEU A 410 -12.19 -12.38 -9.15
N SER A 411 -11.34 -11.89 -8.24
CA SER A 411 -10.98 -10.47 -8.13
C SER A 411 -10.34 -9.91 -9.41
N HIS A 412 -9.50 -10.70 -10.08
CA HIS A 412 -8.86 -10.35 -11.34
C HIS A 412 -9.86 -10.11 -12.48
N TYR A 413 -10.95 -10.88 -12.53
CA TYR A 413 -12.04 -10.66 -13.50
C TYR A 413 -12.98 -9.49 -13.16
N ARG A 414 -12.72 -8.76 -12.06
CA ARG A 414 -13.43 -7.53 -11.65
C ARG A 414 -14.98 -7.65 -11.68
N PRO A 415 -15.58 -8.59 -10.93
CA PRO A 415 -17.04 -8.68 -10.80
C PRO A 415 -17.64 -7.39 -10.20
N SER A 416 -18.83 -7.03 -10.67
CA SER A 416 -19.60 -5.86 -10.21
C SER A 416 -20.27 -6.06 -8.84
N SER A 417 -20.03 -7.20 -8.19
CA SER A 417 -20.64 -7.59 -6.92
C SER A 417 -19.58 -8.20 -6.00
N THR A 418 -19.77 -8.05 -4.69
CA THR A 418 -18.82 -8.49 -3.66
C THR A 418 -18.50 -9.98 -3.77
N ILE A 419 -17.21 -10.32 -3.64
CA ILE A 419 -16.73 -11.69 -3.49
C ILE A 419 -16.58 -11.98 -1.98
N PHE A 420 -17.53 -12.71 -1.39
CA PHE A 420 -17.41 -13.22 -0.03
C PHE A 420 -16.50 -14.44 -0.02
N ALA A 421 -15.24 -14.23 0.36
CA ALA A 421 -14.21 -15.28 0.38
C ALA A 421 -14.08 -15.88 1.79
N PHE A 422 -14.66 -17.05 1.99
CA PHE A 422 -14.58 -17.78 3.24
C PHE A 422 -13.29 -18.59 3.32
N THR A 423 -12.61 -18.53 4.46
CA THR A 423 -11.39 -19.29 4.74
C THR A 423 -11.33 -19.76 6.18
N ASN A 424 -10.75 -20.93 6.44
CA ASN A 424 -10.43 -21.40 7.78
C ASN A 424 -8.96 -21.11 8.19
N VAL A 425 -8.24 -20.30 7.40
CA VAL A 425 -6.85 -19.88 7.63
C VAL A 425 -6.80 -18.35 7.78
N GLU A 426 -6.42 -17.86 8.95
CA GLU A 426 -6.46 -16.42 9.27
C GLU A 426 -5.54 -15.58 8.37
N ARG A 427 -4.32 -16.08 8.09
CA ARG A 427 -3.34 -15.47 7.17
C ARG A 427 -3.90 -15.26 5.75
N ILE A 428 -4.69 -16.20 5.26
CA ILE A 428 -5.35 -16.08 3.95
C ILE A 428 -6.44 -15.01 3.98
N LYS A 429 -7.17 -14.85 5.09
CA LYS A 429 -8.11 -13.74 5.26
C LYS A 429 -7.38 -12.39 5.25
N GLN A 430 -6.24 -12.28 5.92
CA GLN A 430 -5.43 -11.07 5.95
C GLN A 430 -4.91 -10.70 4.55
N ARG A 431 -4.30 -11.65 3.83
CA ARG A 431 -3.80 -11.40 2.45
C ARG A 431 -4.90 -11.05 1.46
N LEU A 432 -6.06 -11.72 1.54
CA LEU A 432 -7.17 -11.48 0.62
C LEU A 432 -7.78 -10.08 0.75
N ALA A 433 -7.53 -9.37 1.86
CA ALA A 433 -8.02 -8.00 2.05
C ALA A 433 -7.32 -6.95 1.15
N LEU A 434 -6.22 -7.34 0.48
CA LEU A 434 -5.55 -6.51 -0.53
C LEU A 434 -6.25 -6.56 -1.91
N TYR A 435 -7.04 -7.59 -2.20
CA TYR A 435 -7.58 -7.84 -3.53
C TYR A 435 -8.95 -7.18 -3.72
N ARG A 436 -9.11 -6.40 -4.80
CA ARG A 436 -10.31 -5.59 -5.02
C ARG A 436 -11.58 -6.43 -5.14
N GLY A 437 -12.66 -5.95 -4.52
CA GLY A 437 -13.96 -6.62 -4.48
C GLY A 437 -14.04 -7.83 -3.54
N VAL A 438 -12.92 -8.26 -2.93
CA VAL A 438 -12.90 -9.39 -2.00
C VAL A 438 -13.22 -8.92 -0.58
N MET A 439 -14.24 -9.52 0.02
CA MET A 439 -14.53 -9.43 1.45
C MET A 439 -14.16 -10.78 2.09
N PRO A 440 -12.95 -10.92 2.68
CA PRO A 440 -12.53 -12.16 3.30
C PRO A 440 -13.19 -12.36 4.67
N ILE A 441 -13.61 -13.59 4.94
CA ILE A 441 -14.33 -13.97 6.17
C ILE A 441 -13.72 -15.24 6.73
N TYR A 442 -13.24 -15.18 7.98
CA TYR A 442 -12.80 -16.37 8.69
C TYR A 442 -14.00 -17.20 9.13
N MET A 443 -13.99 -18.50 8.82
CA MET A 443 -14.98 -19.47 9.28
C MET A 443 -14.41 -20.89 9.23
N GLN A 444 -14.60 -21.66 10.30
CA GLN A 444 -14.24 -23.08 10.29
C GLN A 444 -15.15 -23.90 9.37
N PHE A 445 -14.56 -24.75 8.54
CA PHE A 445 -15.29 -25.63 7.62
C PHE A 445 -15.61 -26.96 8.30
N SER A 446 -16.74 -27.57 7.94
CA SER A 446 -17.06 -28.96 8.28
C SER A 446 -16.95 -29.84 7.03
N ASP A 447 -16.92 -31.16 7.25
CA ASP A 447 -16.86 -32.13 6.16
C ASP A 447 -18.13 -32.13 5.29
N ASP A 448 -19.25 -31.62 5.82
CA ASP A 448 -20.47 -31.35 5.07
C ASP A 448 -20.41 -29.97 4.37
N VAL A 449 -20.50 -30.02 3.04
CA VAL A 449 -20.56 -28.86 2.13
C VAL A 449 -21.80 -28.00 2.40
N GLU A 450 -22.96 -28.63 2.60
CA GLU A 450 -24.26 -27.97 2.76
C GLU A 450 -24.39 -27.32 4.13
N GLU A 451 -23.87 -27.99 5.16
CA GLU A 451 -23.77 -27.42 6.51
C GLU A 451 -22.83 -26.20 6.53
N THR A 452 -21.65 -26.32 5.92
CA THR A 452 -20.68 -25.20 5.76
C THR A 452 -21.32 -24.03 5.00
N PHE A 453 -22.04 -24.29 3.90
CA PHE A 453 -22.74 -23.27 3.13
C PHE A 453 -23.90 -22.62 3.91
N SER A 454 -24.69 -23.41 4.65
CA SER A 454 -25.76 -22.92 5.53
C SER A 454 -25.21 -21.96 6.60
N ARG A 455 -24.07 -22.33 7.23
CA ARG A 455 -23.38 -21.47 8.21
C ARG A 455 -22.86 -20.16 7.59
N ALA A 456 -22.31 -20.22 6.38
CA ALA A 456 -21.88 -19.02 5.63
C ALA A 456 -23.05 -18.05 5.36
N LEU A 457 -24.19 -18.56 4.87
CA LEU A 457 -25.38 -17.71 4.62
C LEU A 457 -25.94 -17.10 5.90
N LYS A 458 -26.01 -17.87 7.00
CA LYS A 458 -26.43 -17.36 8.31
C LYS A 458 -25.51 -16.22 8.80
N LEU A 459 -24.19 -16.36 8.62
CA LEU A 459 -23.22 -15.34 9.02
C LEU A 459 -23.30 -14.06 8.17
N LEU A 460 -23.60 -14.18 6.87
CA LEU A 460 -23.81 -13.02 6.00
C LEU A 460 -25.12 -12.29 6.32
N ARG A 461 -26.21 -13.04 6.59
CA ARG A 461 -27.48 -12.47 7.06
C ARG A 461 -27.33 -11.76 8.41
N SER A 462 -26.65 -12.37 9.40
CA SER A 462 -26.46 -11.75 10.72
C SER A 462 -25.59 -10.48 10.68
N LYS A 463 -24.74 -10.33 9.67
CA LYS A 463 -23.97 -9.11 9.39
C LYS A 463 -24.70 -8.11 8.47
N SER A 464 -25.93 -8.41 8.04
CA SER A 464 -26.71 -7.63 7.07
C SER A 464 -26.02 -7.43 5.71
N LEU A 465 -25.20 -8.41 5.30
CA LEU A 465 -24.47 -8.43 4.02
C LEU A 465 -25.24 -9.15 2.90
N LEU A 466 -26.19 -10.01 3.26
CA LEU A 466 -27.16 -10.65 2.37
C LEU A 466 -28.58 -10.50 2.94
N LYS A 467 -29.58 -10.53 2.06
CA LYS A 467 -31.00 -10.59 2.42
C LYS A 467 -31.57 -11.98 2.22
N GLU A 468 -32.70 -12.22 2.88
CA GLU A 468 -33.58 -13.34 2.56
C GLU A 468 -34.04 -13.25 1.10
N GLU A 469 -34.26 -14.41 0.47
CA GLU A 469 -34.77 -14.56 -0.90
C GLU A 469 -33.84 -14.00 -2.02
N GLU A 470 -32.68 -13.45 -1.66
CA GLU A 470 -31.62 -13.04 -2.59
C GLU A 470 -30.94 -14.26 -3.24
N TYR A 471 -30.34 -14.09 -4.41
CA TYR A 471 -29.56 -15.15 -5.06
C TYR A 471 -28.05 -14.89 -4.91
N VAL A 472 -27.27 -15.95 -4.77
CA VAL A 472 -25.81 -15.92 -4.67
C VAL A 472 -25.18 -16.86 -5.70
N THR A 473 -24.05 -16.45 -6.26
CA THR A 473 -23.22 -17.30 -7.13
C THR A 473 -22.17 -18.03 -6.29
N LEU A 474 -22.35 -19.32 -6.06
CA LEU A 474 -21.37 -20.18 -5.40
C LEU A 474 -20.36 -20.72 -6.42
N VAL A 475 -19.06 -20.55 -6.14
CA VAL A 475 -17.96 -21.03 -6.96
C VAL A 475 -17.10 -22.02 -6.18
N GLN A 476 -16.99 -23.24 -6.69
CA GLN A 476 -16.07 -24.26 -6.19
C GLN A 476 -15.20 -24.75 -7.35
N SER A 477 -13.90 -24.49 -7.28
CA SER A 477 -12.97 -24.82 -8.36
C SER A 477 -11.54 -24.84 -7.81
N GLY A 478 -10.81 -25.94 -8.05
CA GLY A 478 -9.43 -26.11 -7.57
C GLY A 478 -8.92 -27.55 -7.73
N ALA A 479 -7.60 -27.72 -7.77
CA ALA A 479 -6.96 -29.04 -7.95
C ALA A 479 -7.20 -29.99 -6.77
N GLN A 480 -7.30 -29.44 -5.55
CA GLN A 480 -7.78 -30.13 -4.37
C GLN A 480 -9.04 -29.40 -3.89
N SER A 481 -10.18 -30.10 -3.85
CA SER A 481 -11.39 -29.57 -3.23
C SER A 481 -11.20 -29.55 -1.72
N ILE A 482 -11.71 -28.54 -1.02
CA ILE A 482 -11.59 -28.49 0.44
C ILE A 482 -12.34 -29.64 1.15
N TRP A 483 -13.26 -30.30 0.42
CA TRP A 483 -14.08 -31.44 0.85
C TRP A 483 -13.79 -32.76 0.12
N ARG A 484 -12.99 -32.78 -0.96
CA ARG A 484 -12.74 -34.00 -1.75
C ARG A 484 -11.29 -34.08 -2.23
N ARG A 485 -10.77 -35.31 -2.28
CA ARG A 485 -9.43 -35.63 -2.81
C ARG A 485 -9.33 -35.46 -4.33
N GLU A 486 -10.47 -35.50 -5.03
CA GLU A 486 -10.58 -35.30 -6.47
C GLU A 486 -10.82 -33.82 -6.81
N SER A 487 -10.32 -33.38 -7.97
CA SER A 487 -10.54 -32.04 -8.51
C SER A 487 -12.00 -31.88 -8.97
N THR A 488 -12.77 -31.04 -8.28
CA THR A 488 -14.16 -30.74 -8.63
C THR A 488 -14.32 -29.27 -8.99
N HIS A 489 -14.97 -29.00 -10.13
CA HIS A 489 -15.22 -27.65 -10.62
C HIS A 489 -16.72 -27.50 -10.93
N HIS A 490 -17.39 -26.58 -10.24
CA HIS A 490 -18.79 -26.23 -10.51
C HIS A 490 -19.11 -24.78 -10.14
N ILE A 491 -20.14 -24.24 -10.78
CA ILE A 491 -20.74 -22.94 -10.51
C ILE A 491 -22.21 -23.22 -10.19
N GLN A 492 -22.75 -22.64 -9.13
CA GLN A 492 -24.14 -22.82 -8.74
C GLN A 492 -24.77 -21.46 -8.40
N VAL A 493 -25.98 -21.22 -8.90
CA VAL A 493 -26.82 -20.11 -8.43
C VAL A 493 -27.73 -20.67 -7.34
N ARG A 494 -27.62 -20.13 -6.12
CA ARG A 494 -28.41 -20.59 -4.97
C ARG A 494 -29.22 -19.45 -4.39
N LYS A 495 -30.43 -19.76 -3.94
CA LYS A 495 -31.30 -18.82 -3.23
C LYS A 495 -30.95 -18.83 -1.74
N VAL A 496 -30.89 -17.65 -1.12
CA VAL A 496 -30.73 -17.52 0.34
C VAL A 496 -32.04 -17.93 1.01
N PRO A 497 -32.06 -18.95 1.88
CA PRO A 497 -33.28 -19.38 2.55
C PRO A 497 -33.77 -18.31 3.53
N SER A 498 -35.10 -18.23 3.66
CA SER A 498 -35.86 -17.50 4.69
C SER A 498 -35.41 -17.87 6.10
#